data_AF-A0A348TVB5-F1
#
_entry.id   AF-A0A348TVB5-F1
#
_cell.length_a   1.000
_cell.length_b   1.000
_cell.length_c   1.000
_cell.angle_alpha   90.00
_cell.angle_beta   90.00
_cell.angle_gamma   90.00
#
_symmetry.space_group_name_H-M   'P 1'
#
loop_
_entity.id
_entity.type
_entity.pdbx_description
1 polymer ?
#
loop_
_entity_poly.entity_id
_entity_poly.type
_entity_poly.pdbx_seq_one_letter_code
_entity_poly.pdbx_strand_id
1 'polypeptide(L)'
;MKTEFKIGLAIVLGVFLLYWGVNYLKGKDVFSTENKYYVVYDNTEGLLATRPITINGFQVGQVSDISFLPDASGRLIVTLNVGNDFPITKGTVAK
;
A
#
# COMPACT_ATOMS: atom_id res chain seq x y z
N MET A 1 -3.39 -2.59 41.67
CA MET A 1 -3.67 -1.71 40.52
C MET A 1 -4.99 -0.99 40.75
N LYS A 2 -4.96 0.35 40.81
CA LYS A 2 -6.14 1.20 40.91
C LYS A 2 -7.01 1.07 39.65
N THR A 3 -8.33 1.09 39.80
CA THR A 3 -9.29 0.85 38.70
C THR A 3 -9.12 1.88 37.58
N GLU A 4 -8.78 3.11 37.95
CA GLU A 4 -8.50 4.23 37.06
C GLU A 4 -7.33 3.94 36.10
N PHE A 5 -6.29 3.25 36.58
CA PHE A 5 -5.15 2.86 35.75
C PHE A 5 -5.54 1.80 34.71
N LYS A 6 -6.40 0.85 35.08
CA LYS A 6 -6.89 -0.19 34.14
C LYS A 6 -7.75 0.43 33.03
N ILE A 7 -8.61 1.39 33.38
CA ILE A 7 -9.45 2.10 32.42
C ILE A 7 -8.58 2.95 31.47
N GLY A 8 -7.62 3.70 32.00
CA GLY A 8 -6.68 4.46 31.18
C GLY A 8 -5.89 3.58 30.21
N LEU A 9 -5.38 2.44 30.69
CA LEU A 9 -4.67 1.47 29.84
C LEU A 9 -5.56 0.89 28.74
N ALA A 10 -6.83 0.58 29.07
CA ALA A 10 -7.78 0.06 28.08
C ALA A 10 -8.07 1.07 26.97
N ILE A 11 -8.20 2.36 27.30
CA ILE A 11 -8.41 3.43 26.30
C ILE A 11 -7.19 3.55 25.39
N VAL A 12 -5.98 3.57 25.95
CA VAL A 12 -4.73 3.67 25.16
C VAL A 12 -4.58 2.48 24.22
N LEU A 13 -4.83 1.26 24.72
CA LEU A 13 -4.83 0.05 23.89
C LEU A 13 -5.89 0.10 22.79
N GLY A 14 -7.09 0.60 23.09
CA GLY A 14 -8.16 0.76 22.10
C GLY A 14 -7.78 1.71 20.97
N VAL A 15 -7.22 2.88 21.30
CA VAL A 15 -6.74 3.85 20.30
C VAL A 15 -5.61 3.25 19.46
N PHE A 16 -4.66 2.56 20.10
CA PHE A 16 -3.56 1.90 19.40
C PHE A 16 -4.06 0.83 18.41
N LEU A 17 -4.98 -0.04 18.86
CA LEU A 17 -5.58 -1.08 18.01
C LEU A 17 -6.40 -0.49 16.86
N LEU A 18 -7.14 0.60 17.09
CA LEU A 18 -7.87 1.28 16.02
C LEU A 18 -6.92 1.88 14.98
N TYR A 19 -5.88 2.58 15.43
CA TYR A 19 -4.88 3.13 14.52
C TYR A 19 -4.21 2.03 13.70
N TRP A 20 -3.80 0.94 14.34
CA TRP A 20 -3.18 -0.19 13.67
C TRP A 20 -4.14 -0.88 12.70
N GLY A 21 -5.38 -1.16 13.13
CA GLY A 21 -6.40 -1.82 12.32
C GLY A 21 -6.82 -1.01 11.09
N VAL A 22 -6.93 0.32 11.19
CA VAL A 22 -7.23 1.18 10.03
C VAL A 22 -6.08 1.17 9.01
N ASN A 23 -4.83 1.13 9.46
CA ASN A 23 -3.70 1.02 8.54
C ASN A 23 -3.62 -0.37 7.88
N TYR A 24 -3.91 -1.44 8.64
CA TYR A 24 -4.02 -2.80 8.11
C TYR A 24 -5.10 -2.92 7.04
N LEU A 25 -6.31 -2.38 7.28
CA LEU A 25 -7.40 -2.37 6.29
C LEU A 25 -7.06 -1.56 5.03
N LYS A 26 -6.19 -0.56 5.14
CA LYS A 26 -5.67 0.20 3.99
C LYS A 26 -4.56 -0.56 3.24
N GLY A 27 -4.24 -1.79 3.64
CA GLY A 27 -3.17 -2.58 3.04
C GLY A 27 -1.80 -1.93 3.23
N LYS A 28 -1.64 -1.05 4.22
CA LYS A 28 -0.34 -0.52 4.60
C LYS A 28 0.24 -1.46 5.64
N ASP A 29 1.12 -2.34 5.21
CA ASP A 29 1.86 -3.17 6.15
C ASP A 29 2.80 -2.29 6.97
N VAL A 30 2.37 -1.95 8.19
CA VAL A 30 3.08 -1.07 9.13
C VAL A 30 4.46 -1.65 9.54
N PHE A 31 4.66 -2.94 9.30
CA PHE A 31 5.86 -3.69 9.66
C PHE A 31 6.65 -4.24 8.46
N SER A 32 6.19 -4.04 7.21
CA SER A 32 6.85 -4.59 6.02
C SER A 32 7.71 -3.52 5.32
N THR A 33 8.94 -3.89 4.97
CA THR A 33 9.83 -3.08 4.13
C THR A 33 9.44 -3.29 2.67
N GLU A 34 8.40 -2.59 2.22
CA GLU A 34 7.95 -2.60 0.83
C GLU A 34 8.70 -1.55 0.00
N ASN A 35 9.13 -1.93 -1.19
CA ASN A 35 9.71 -1.02 -2.16
C ASN A 35 8.61 -0.34 -2.97
N LYS A 36 8.64 0.99 -3.04
CA LYS A 36 7.70 1.79 -3.82
C LYS A 36 8.23 2.05 -5.22
N TYR A 37 7.48 1.65 -6.22
CA TYR A 37 7.74 1.93 -7.63
C TYR A 37 6.62 2.80 -8.20
N TYR A 38 6.96 3.69 -9.13
CA TYR A 38 6.00 4.56 -9.80
C TYR A 38 5.96 4.23 -11.28
N VAL A 39 4.76 4.02 -11.81
CA VAL A 39 4.54 3.72 -13.23
C VAL A 39 3.53 4.70 -13.78
N VAL A 40 3.82 5.28 -14.95
CA VAL A 40 2.94 6.23 -15.63
C VAL A 40 2.16 5.48 -16.70
N TYR A 41 0.84 5.63 -16.69
CA TYR A 41 -0.08 5.07 -17.66
C TYR A 41 -0.89 6.18 -18.33
N ASP A 42 -1.15 6.04 -19.63
CA ASP A 42 -2.08 6.92 -20.35
C ASP A 42 -3.55 6.53 -20.07
N ASN A 43 -3.82 5.25 -19.86
CA ASN A 43 -5.12 4.72 -19.47
C ASN A 43 -4.93 3.49 -18.58
N THR A 44 -5.66 3.40 -17.48
CA THR A 44 -5.58 2.27 -16.54
C THR A 44 -6.76 1.30 -16.66
N GLU A 45 -7.67 1.48 -17.62
CA GLU A 45 -8.83 0.61 -17.90
C GLU A 45 -9.59 0.14 -16.64
N GLY A 46 -9.71 1.01 -15.64
CA GLY A 46 -10.41 0.69 -14.38
C GLY A 46 -9.56 -0.09 -13.36
N LEU A 47 -8.24 0.09 -13.38
CA LEU A 47 -7.35 -0.37 -12.31
C LEU A 47 -7.80 0.23 -10.97
N LEU A 48 -7.95 -0.62 -9.97
CA LEU A 48 -8.30 -0.22 -8.61
C LEU A 48 -7.04 -0.23 -7.73
N ALA A 49 -7.01 0.67 -6.76
CA ALA A 49 -6.10 0.52 -5.62
C ALA A 49 -6.34 -0.86 -4.97
N THR A 50 -5.28 -1.46 -4.42
CA THR A 50 -5.29 -2.79 -3.77
C THR A 50 -5.33 -3.98 -4.73
N ARG A 51 -5.25 -3.78 -6.06
CA ARG A 51 -5.06 -4.93 -6.97
C ARG A 51 -3.70 -5.60 -6.73
N PRO A 52 -3.64 -6.95 -6.68
CA PRO A 52 -2.39 -7.66 -6.51
C PRO A 52 -1.52 -7.54 -7.78
N ILE A 53 -0.22 -7.33 -7.57
CA ILE A 53 0.79 -7.32 -8.62
C ILE A 53 1.39 -8.73 -8.66
N THR A 54 1.36 -9.35 -9.84
CA THR A 54 1.87 -10.71 -10.02
C THR A 54 3.01 -10.75 -11.03
N ILE A 55 4.04 -11.54 -10.72
CA ILE A 55 5.11 -11.92 -11.67
C ILE A 55 4.98 -13.41 -11.92
N ASN A 56 4.80 -13.82 -13.18
CA ASN A 56 4.60 -15.22 -13.56
C ASN A 56 3.48 -15.93 -12.76
N GLY A 57 2.42 -15.21 -12.40
CA GLY A 57 1.30 -15.74 -11.59
C GLY A 57 1.54 -15.79 -10.08
N PHE A 58 2.72 -15.39 -9.60
CA PHE A 58 3.01 -15.27 -8.17
C PHE A 58 2.82 -13.83 -7.69
N GLN A 59 2.07 -13.63 -6.61
CA GLN A 59 1.84 -12.30 -6.04
C GLN A 59 3.12 -11.77 -5.38
N VAL A 60 3.64 -10.65 -5.89
CA VAL A 60 4.87 -10.00 -5.39
C VAL A 60 4.59 -8.65 -4.71
N GLY A 61 3.36 -8.16 -4.80
CA GLY A 61 3.00 -6.84 -4.28
C GLY A 61 1.56 -6.47 -4.56
N GLN A 62 1.25 -5.19 -4.41
CA GLN A 62 -0.07 -4.61 -4.68
C GLN A 62 0.02 -3.14 -5.13
N VAL A 63 -1.01 -2.69 -5.84
CA VAL A 63 -1.18 -1.27 -6.18
C VAL A 63 -1.54 -0.50 -4.91
N SER A 64 -0.70 0.45 -4.53
CA SER A 64 -0.88 1.28 -3.33
C SER A 64 -1.80 2.46 -3.58
N ASP A 65 -1.61 3.16 -4.71
CA ASP A 65 -2.34 4.38 -5.02
C ASP A 65 -2.39 4.64 -6.53
N ILE A 66 -3.42 5.35 -6.97
CA ILE A 66 -3.60 5.79 -8.36
C ILE A 66 -4.02 7.24 -8.32
N SER A 67 -3.20 8.13 -8.88
CA SER A 67 -3.47 9.56 -8.94
C SER A 67 -3.21 10.11 -10.33
N PHE A 68 -3.79 11.28 -10.63
CA PHE A 68 -3.48 12.00 -11.86
C PHE A 68 -2.16 12.74 -11.72
N LEU A 69 -1.36 12.74 -12.78
CA LEU A 69 -0.19 13.59 -12.85
C LEU A 69 -0.60 15.07 -12.83
N PRO A 70 0.11 15.92 -12.07
CA PRO A 70 -0.23 17.35 -11.95
C PRO A 70 0.21 18.18 -13.16
N ASP A 71 0.46 17.54 -14.30
CA ASP A 71 0.93 18.15 -15.55
C ASP A 71 -0.19 18.45 -16.55
N ALA A 72 -1.45 18.30 -16.12
CA ALA A 72 -2.65 18.44 -16.95
C ALA A 72 -2.68 17.53 -18.20
N SER A 73 -1.81 16.53 -18.29
CA SER A 73 -1.75 15.63 -19.45
C SER A 73 -2.84 14.56 -19.41
N GLY A 74 -3.59 14.45 -18.31
CA GLY A 74 -4.57 13.39 -18.08
C GLY A 74 -3.96 12.02 -17.80
N ARG A 75 -2.62 11.92 -17.69
CA ARG A 75 -1.92 10.67 -17.40
C ARG A 75 -2.06 10.30 -15.92
N LEU A 76 -2.00 9.01 -15.65
CA LEU A 76 -2.14 8.45 -14.32
C LEU A 76 -0.78 7.97 -13.81
N ILE A 77 -0.45 8.35 -12.58
CA ILE A 77 0.68 7.78 -11.85
C ILE A 77 0.15 6.71 -10.89
N VAL A 78 0.59 5.48 -11.15
CA VAL A 78 0.26 4.30 -10.35
C VAL A 78 1.44 4.01 -9.43
N THR A 79 1.18 3.99 -8.13
CA THR A 79 2.16 3.64 -7.11
C THR A 79 2.03 2.17 -6.79
N LEU A 80 3.11 1.43 -6.96
CA LEU A 80 3.22 0.00 -6.72
C LEU A 80 4.03 -0.23 -5.45
N ASN A 81 3.50 -1.04 -4.54
CA ASN A 81 4.27 -1.56 -3.42
C ASN A 81 4.65 -3.01 -3.75
N VAL A 82 5.94 -3.30 -3.80
CA VAL A 82 6.47 -4.64 -4.08
C VAL A 82 7.31 -5.09 -2.90
N GLY A 83 7.06 -6.32 -2.45
CA GLY A 83 7.82 -6.94 -1.37
C GLY A 83 9.30 -7.09 -1.74
N ASN A 84 10.15 -7.18 -0.73
CA ASN A 84 11.60 -7.28 -0.91
C ASN A 84 12.07 -8.69 -1.35
N ASP A 85 11.13 -9.64 -1.49
CA ASP A 85 11.41 -11.04 -1.80
C ASP A 85 11.81 -11.27 -3.27
N PHE A 86 11.50 -10.30 -4.16
CA PHE A 86 11.84 -10.40 -5.58
C PHE A 86 12.57 -9.13 -6.07
N PRO A 87 13.83 -9.23 -6.52
CA PRO A 87 14.56 -8.09 -7.05
C PRO A 87 14.01 -7.67 -8.41
N ILE A 88 13.33 -6.51 -8.48
CA ILE A 88 12.93 -5.90 -9.74
C ILE A 88 14.13 -5.15 -10.33
N THR A 89 14.54 -5.53 -11.54
CA THR A 89 15.69 -4.93 -12.24
C THR A 89 15.26 -3.79 -13.16
N LYS A 90 16.21 -2.92 -13.52
CA LYS A 90 15.97 -1.85 -14.50
C LYS A 90 15.65 -2.48 -15.86
N GLY A 91 14.48 -2.16 -16.42
CA GLY A 91 14.01 -2.68 -17.71
C GLY A 91 12.78 -3.59 -17.61
N THR A 92 12.28 -3.87 -16.40
CA THR A 92 10.97 -4.55 -16.25
C THR A 92 9.84 -3.67 -16.80
N VAL A 93 9.00 -4.27 -17.65
CA VAL A 93 7.84 -3.61 -18.25
C VAL A 93 6.58 -4.09 -17.54
N ALA A 94 5.81 -3.16 -17.00
CA ALA A 94 4.47 -3.45 -16.50
C ALA A 94 3.49 -3.42 -17.69
N LYS A 95 2.57 -4.39 -17.74
CA LYS A 95 1.58 -4.56 -18.80
C LYS A 95 0.20 -4.71 -18.20
#